data_AF-A0AAW8PYF0-F1
#
_entry.id   AF-A0AAW8PYF0-F1
#
_cell.length_a   1.000
_cell.length_b   1.000
_cell.length_c   1.000
_cell.angle_alpha   90.00
_cell.angle_beta   90.00
_cell.angle_gamma   90.00
#
_symmetry.space_group_name_H-M   'P 1'
#
loop_
_entity.id
_entity.type
_entity.pdbx_description
1 polymer ?
#
loop_
_entity_poly.entity_id
_entity_poly.type
_entity_poly.pdbx_seq_one_letter_code
_entity_poly.pdbx_strand_id
1 'polypeptide(L)'
;MLDYKNKPNVQSFIDKYGTVHPLLNDFEKTEQDSVWHAEGHVKIHTDWVLECTYKLIETHPLAMALTDQEKQILMFAAAYHDYAKPITTKEDFRNGRICVVASGHEVVGASLLLHSQKPDELSAEDWLLVIKLVCYHQMPKKMIRDESSKGEYIKLLRHCGDTRLLYLLEVADMEGRTCNDLDDELTFLELFKELCIEYGVFCHYDDFYRREIKEIEEKIGCAATYRGLSDMAEGKIHDLDTIQYMNYSHENRPTIYVMCGLAGSGKSTYIKNQLSGKDIISLDDLRKKMTGSSGNQSANDEVRRVAMEDLRVLLRKGEDVVYDATSYRSDFRTAVTDLAHAYGYASKIVMVVSTVDGCLKNISKRNRKVEREVIEGQFNSFQIPSLSEAEEIDFVLPR
;
A
#
# COMPACT_ATOMS: atom_id res chain seq x y z
N MET A 1 20.35 -12.18 14.26
CA MET A 1 19.66 -11.92 12.99
C MET A 1 18.49 -12.88 12.93
N LEU A 2 17.27 -12.41 12.70
CA LEU A 2 16.10 -13.27 12.51
C LEU A 2 16.20 -13.90 11.12
N ASP A 3 16.45 -15.19 11.06
CA ASP A 3 16.63 -15.94 9.80
C ASP A 3 15.56 -17.03 9.75
N TYR A 4 14.87 -17.17 8.62
CA TYR A 4 13.81 -18.16 8.44
C TYR A 4 14.27 -19.59 8.75
N LYS A 5 15.56 -19.90 8.54
CA LYS A 5 16.15 -21.22 8.83
C LYS A 5 16.16 -21.56 10.32
N ASN A 6 16.15 -20.53 11.18
CA ASN A 6 16.11 -20.68 12.63
C ASN A 6 14.68 -20.72 13.19
N LYS A 7 13.66 -20.59 12.33
CA LYS A 7 12.24 -20.62 12.68
C LYS A 7 11.87 -19.73 13.90
N PRO A 8 12.23 -18.42 13.88
CA PRO A 8 11.92 -17.53 15.00
C PRO A 8 10.41 -17.38 15.22
N ASN A 9 9.96 -17.50 16.47
CA ASN A 9 8.57 -17.24 16.85
C ASN A 9 8.32 -15.74 17.08
N VAL A 10 7.08 -15.35 17.36
CA VAL A 10 6.70 -13.95 17.65
C VAL A 10 7.52 -13.36 18.79
N GLN A 11 7.87 -14.14 19.82
CA GLN A 11 8.71 -13.65 20.91
C GLN A 11 10.08 -13.18 20.41
N SER A 12 10.68 -13.88 19.44
CA SER A 12 11.94 -13.48 18.82
C SER A 12 11.82 -12.13 18.09
N PHE A 13 10.66 -11.85 17.48
CA PHE A 13 10.36 -10.56 16.88
C PHE A 13 10.13 -9.47 17.93
N ILE A 14 9.42 -9.77 19.02
CA ILE A 14 9.23 -8.85 20.15
C ILE A 14 10.58 -8.46 20.76
N ASP A 15 11.43 -9.43 21.07
CA ASP A 15 12.73 -9.20 21.70
C ASP A 15 13.64 -8.32 20.85
N LYS A 16 13.57 -8.47 19.52
CA LYS A 16 14.42 -7.71 18.60
C LYS A 16 13.81 -6.36 18.19
N TYR A 17 12.52 -6.33 17.90
CA TYR A 17 11.84 -5.22 17.22
C TYR A 17 10.77 -4.53 18.07
N GLY A 18 10.42 -5.05 19.24
CA GLY A 18 9.36 -4.48 20.08
C GLY A 18 9.61 -3.03 20.53
N THR A 19 10.85 -2.52 20.46
CA THR A 19 11.14 -1.11 20.75
C THR A 19 10.79 -0.17 19.61
N VAL A 20 10.97 -0.61 18.36
CA VAL A 20 10.72 0.18 17.15
C VAL A 20 9.39 -0.15 16.48
N HIS A 21 8.83 -1.32 16.78
CA HIS A 21 7.53 -1.83 16.36
C HIS A 21 6.69 -2.17 17.60
N PRO A 22 6.24 -1.16 18.37
CA PRO A 22 5.72 -1.36 19.71
C PRO A 22 4.44 -2.19 19.79
N LEU A 23 3.64 -2.26 18.71
CA LEU A 23 2.40 -3.04 18.72
C LEU A 23 2.64 -4.55 18.83
N LEU A 24 3.85 -5.04 18.50
CA LEU A 24 4.23 -6.44 18.74
C LEU A 24 4.09 -6.80 20.23
N ASN A 25 4.38 -5.87 21.14
CA ASN A 25 4.28 -6.11 22.59
C ASN A 25 2.83 -6.25 23.08
N ASP A 26 1.84 -5.87 22.26
CA ASP A 26 0.43 -5.90 22.60
C ASP A 26 -0.32 -7.07 21.92
N PHE A 27 0.37 -7.87 21.10
CA PHE A 27 -0.23 -9.05 20.43
C PHE A 27 -0.82 -10.06 21.43
N GLU A 28 -0.20 -10.25 22.59
CA GLU A 28 -0.70 -11.18 23.63
C GLU A 28 -1.97 -10.64 24.32
N LYS A 29 -2.12 -9.31 24.40
CA LYS A 29 -3.28 -8.66 25.02
C LYS A 29 -4.44 -8.45 24.06
N THR A 30 -4.22 -8.69 22.77
CA THR A 30 -5.20 -8.41 21.72
C THR A 30 -6.03 -9.65 21.48
N GLU A 31 -7.25 -9.66 22.02
CA GLU A 31 -8.20 -10.76 21.86
C GLU A 31 -8.62 -10.92 20.39
N GLN A 32 -8.95 -12.16 19.99
CA GLN A 32 -9.59 -12.44 18.72
C GLN A 32 -10.97 -13.06 18.91
N ASP A 33 -11.73 -13.13 17.82
CA ASP A 33 -13.09 -13.66 17.86
C ASP A 33 -13.09 -15.16 18.15
N SER A 34 -13.78 -15.57 19.21
CA SER A 34 -13.81 -16.97 19.66
C SER A 34 -14.36 -17.99 18.64
N VAL A 35 -15.03 -17.56 17.57
CA VAL A 35 -15.56 -18.44 16.52
C VAL A 35 -14.66 -18.45 15.28
N TRP A 36 -14.18 -17.28 14.86
CA TRP A 36 -13.32 -17.17 13.67
C TRP A 36 -11.84 -17.42 13.95
N HIS A 37 -11.44 -17.25 15.21
CA HIS A 37 -10.07 -17.31 15.73
C HIS A 37 -10.09 -17.97 17.13
N ALA A 38 -10.46 -19.25 17.18
CA ALA A 38 -10.62 -19.97 18.44
C ALA A 38 -9.30 -20.18 19.21
N GLU A 39 -8.15 -19.89 18.59
CA GLU A 39 -6.82 -19.98 19.19
C GLU A 39 -6.55 -18.97 20.33
N GLY A 40 -7.36 -17.91 20.43
CA GLY A 40 -7.33 -16.96 21.53
C GLY A 40 -6.92 -15.55 21.10
N HIS A 41 -5.65 -15.18 21.29
CA HIS A 41 -5.17 -13.82 21.05
C HIS A 41 -4.20 -13.76 19.85
N VAL A 42 -3.98 -12.56 19.33
CA VAL A 42 -3.17 -12.32 18.12
C VAL A 42 -1.79 -12.98 18.20
N LYS A 43 -1.12 -12.95 19.36
CA LYS A 43 0.20 -13.61 19.51
C LYS A 43 0.17 -15.12 19.19
N ILE A 44 -0.82 -15.88 19.69
CA ILE A 44 -0.89 -17.33 19.44
C ILE A 44 -1.12 -17.58 17.95
N HIS A 45 -2.05 -16.82 17.36
CA HIS A 45 -2.34 -16.90 15.94
C HIS A 45 -1.09 -16.63 15.09
N THR A 46 -0.40 -15.51 15.32
CA THR A 46 0.81 -15.19 14.56
C THR A 46 1.94 -16.20 14.78
N ASP A 47 2.06 -16.79 15.98
CA ASP A 47 2.99 -17.91 16.23
C ASP A 47 2.64 -19.12 15.34
N TRP A 48 1.36 -19.49 15.23
CA TRP A 48 0.91 -20.59 14.37
C TRP A 48 1.08 -20.28 12.88
N VAL A 49 0.79 -19.05 12.45
CA VAL A 49 1.02 -18.61 11.06
C VAL A 49 2.51 -18.70 10.70
N LEU A 50 3.42 -18.36 11.61
CA LEU A 50 4.86 -18.56 11.41
C LEU A 50 5.22 -20.05 11.30
N GLU A 51 4.68 -20.90 12.17
CA GLU A 51 4.89 -22.36 12.10
C GLU A 51 4.40 -22.94 10.75
N CYS A 52 3.20 -22.55 10.31
CA CYS A 52 2.65 -22.92 9.01
C CYS A 52 3.53 -22.38 7.87
N THR A 53 4.01 -21.14 7.96
CA THR A 53 4.94 -20.56 6.99
C THR A 53 6.21 -21.39 6.85
N TYR A 54 6.83 -21.80 7.96
CA TYR A 54 8.02 -22.66 7.93
C TYR A 54 7.74 -24.04 7.36
N LYS A 55 6.60 -24.63 7.72
CA LYS A 55 6.16 -25.91 7.15
C LYS A 55 5.95 -25.81 5.64
N LEU A 56 5.32 -24.75 5.15
CA LEU A 56 5.15 -24.51 3.72
C LEU A 56 6.51 -24.40 3.04
N ILE A 57 7.45 -23.63 3.57
CA ILE A 57 8.82 -23.50 3.05
C ILE A 57 9.52 -24.86 2.90
N GLU A 58 9.23 -25.81 3.79
CA GLU A 58 9.84 -27.14 3.79
C GLU A 58 9.11 -28.17 2.92
N THR A 59 7.80 -27.99 2.68
CA THR A 59 6.95 -29.08 2.14
C THR A 59 6.14 -28.68 0.91
N HIS A 60 5.78 -27.41 0.74
CA HIS A 60 4.97 -26.95 -0.38
C HIS A 60 5.87 -26.65 -1.59
N PRO A 61 5.66 -27.28 -2.76
CA PRO A 61 6.56 -27.14 -3.92
C PRO A 61 6.86 -25.69 -4.32
N LEU A 62 5.84 -24.81 -4.32
CA LEU A 62 6.01 -23.39 -4.60
C LEU A 62 6.93 -22.69 -3.59
N ALA A 63 6.73 -22.91 -2.29
CA ALA A 63 7.49 -22.25 -1.23
C ALA A 63 8.92 -22.80 -1.15
N MET A 64 9.12 -24.09 -1.42
CA MET A 64 10.45 -24.70 -1.53
C MET A 64 11.29 -24.05 -2.64
N ALA A 65 10.65 -23.74 -3.77
CA ALA A 65 11.28 -23.14 -4.94
C ALA A 65 11.63 -21.65 -4.78
N LEU A 66 11.11 -20.98 -3.74
CA LEU A 66 11.48 -19.60 -3.43
C LEU A 66 12.98 -19.49 -3.08
N THR A 67 13.56 -18.36 -3.46
CA THR A 67 14.90 -17.94 -3.03
C THR A 67 14.95 -17.72 -1.51
N ASP A 68 16.14 -17.73 -0.93
CA ASP A 68 16.33 -17.43 0.49
C ASP A 68 15.79 -16.03 0.87
N GLN A 69 15.92 -15.06 -0.04
CA GLN A 69 15.40 -13.70 0.14
C GLN A 69 13.86 -13.69 0.17
N GLU A 70 13.19 -14.38 -0.77
CA GLU A 70 11.73 -14.50 -0.80
C GLU A 70 11.19 -15.23 0.43
N LYS A 71 11.87 -16.28 0.91
CA LYS A 71 11.52 -16.98 2.16
C LYS A 71 11.63 -16.07 3.37
N GLN A 72 12.66 -15.23 3.40
CA GLN A 72 12.85 -14.22 4.44
C GLN A 72 11.73 -13.17 4.42
N ILE A 73 11.37 -12.66 3.23
CA ILE A 73 10.23 -11.74 3.04
C ILE A 73 8.93 -12.38 3.52
N LEU A 74 8.66 -13.64 3.14
CA LEU A 74 7.44 -14.36 3.54
C LEU A 74 7.34 -14.49 5.06
N MET A 75 8.43 -14.85 5.74
CA MET A 75 8.47 -14.92 7.21
C MET A 75 8.18 -13.56 7.86
N PHE A 76 8.79 -12.48 7.35
CA PHE A 76 8.51 -11.14 7.87
C PHE A 76 7.06 -10.71 7.58
N ALA A 77 6.50 -11.02 6.41
CA ALA A 77 5.10 -10.76 6.12
C ALA A 77 4.17 -11.52 7.07
N ALA A 78 4.44 -12.80 7.34
CA ALA A 78 3.70 -13.61 8.31
C ALA A 78 3.74 -13.00 9.72
N ALA A 79 4.91 -12.57 10.21
CA ALA A 79 5.04 -11.95 11.53
C ALA A 79 4.31 -10.61 11.69
N TYR A 80 4.07 -9.89 10.58
CA TYR A 80 3.54 -8.51 10.60
C TYR A 80 2.16 -8.36 9.94
N HIS A 81 1.56 -9.40 9.35
CA HIS A 81 0.29 -9.29 8.61
C HIS A 81 -0.84 -8.65 9.44
N ASP A 82 -0.85 -8.93 10.74
CA ASP A 82 -1.81 -8.44 11.72
C ASP A 82 -1.31 -7.30 12.61
N TYR A 83 -0.23 -6.61 12.22
CA TYR A 83 0.48 -5.67 13.08
C TYR A 83 -0.39 -4.58 13.72
N ALA A 84 -1.45 -4.13 13.05
CA ALA A 84 -2.36 -3.11 13.58
C ALA A 84 -3.61 -3.64 14.31
N LYS A 85 -3.80 -4.96 14.44
CA LYS A 85 -4.92 -5.51 15.24
C LYS A 85 -4.98 -4.90 16.65
N PRO A 86 -3.86 -4.68 17.38
CA PRO A 86 -3.92 -4.12 18.74
C PRO A 86 -4.63 -2.77 18.88
N ILE A 87 -4.65 -1.95 17.83
CA ILE A 87 -5.27 -0.61 17.85
C ILE A 87 -6.55 -0.50 17.02
N THR A 88 -6.90 -1.55 16.28
CA THR A 88 -8.09 -1.60 15.41
C THR A 88 -9.14 -2.60 15.89
N THR A 89 -8.77 -3.47 16.84
CA THR A 89 -9.66 -4.45 17.45
C THR A 89 -10.73 -3.76 18.29
N LYS A 90 -11.99 -4.13 18.06
CA LYS A 90 -13.16 -3.64 18.78
C LYS A 90 -14.26 -4.70 18.79
N GLU A 91 -15.17 -4.56 19.73
CA GLU A 91 -16.43 -5.31 19.71
C GLU A 91 -17.41 -4.72 18.69
N ASP A 92 -18.11 -5.60 17.98
CA ASP A 92 -19.15 -5.24 17.02
C ASP A 92 -20.27 -6.27 17.07
N PHE A 93 -21.53 -5.84 16.94
CA PHE A 93 -22.67 -6.76 16.99
C PHE A 93 -23.02 -7.24 15.58
N ARG A 94 -22.75 -8.52 15.29
CA ARG A 94 -22.97 -9.12 13.96
C ARG A 94 -23.68 -10.46 14.09
N ASN A 95 -24.60 -10.73 13.16
CA ASN A 95 -25.28 -12.02 13.05
C ASN A 95 -25.88 -12.52 14.39
N GLY A 96 -26.40 -11.61 15.21
CA GLY A 96 -27.02 -11.94 16.49
C GLY A 96 -26.08 -12.21 17.67
N ARG A 97 -24.76 -12.01 17.52
CA ARG A 97 -23.77 -12.12 18.60
C ARG A 97 -22.82 -10.93 18.64
N ILE A 98 -22.14 -10.73 19.77
CA ILE A 98 -20.97 -9.86 19.83
C ILE A 98 -19.81 -10.59 19.15
N CYS A 99 -19.15 -9.91 18.23
CA CYS A 99 -17.97 -10.35 17.51
C CYS A 99 -16.79 -9.43 17.85
N VAL A 100 -15.60 -10.00 17.90
CA VAL A 100 -14.36 -9.21 17.97
C VAL A 100 -13.87 -8.99 16.54
N VAL A 101 -13.71 -7.74 16.12
CA VAL A 101 -13.34 -7.39 14.75
C VAL A 101 -12.21 -6.38 14.71
N ALA A 102 -11.33 -6.51 13.72
CA ALA A 102 -10.23 -5.59 13.46
C ALA A 102 -10.34 -5.04 12.02
N SER A 103 -11.42 -4.32 11.71
CA SER A 103 -11.65 -3.83 10.34
C SER A 103 -10.60 -2.79 9.92
N GLY A 104 -9.95 -2.99 8.77
CA GLY A 104 -8.97 -2.06 8.20
C GLY A 104 -7.56 -2.18 8.77
N HIS A 105 -7.28 -3.18 9.60
CA HIS A 105 -5.96 -3.40 10.22
C HIS A 105 -4.86 -3.61 9.16
N GLU A 106 -5.19 -4.15 7.99
CA GLU A 106 -4.26 -4.38 6.90
C GLU A 106 -3.69 -3.07 6.34
N VAL A 107 -4.56 -2.07 6.10
CA VAL A 107 -4.17 -0.74 5.61
C VAL A 107 -3.47 0.06 6.71
N VAL A 108 -4.01 0.03 7.93
CA VAL A 108 -3.41 0.72 9.08
C VAL A 108 -2.02 0.13 9.35
N GLY A 109 -1.89 -1.19 9.40
CA GLY A 109 -0.64 -1.91 9.65
C GLY A 109 0.42 -1.57 8.62
N ALA A 110 0.06 -1.62 7.33
CA ALA A 110 0.97 -1.23 6.26
C ALA A 110 1.48 0.21 6.41
N SER A 111 0.59 1.15 6.77
CA SER A 111 1.02 2.53 7.05
C SER A 111 1.98 2.61 8.24
N LEU A 112 1.64 1.94 9.35
CA LEU A 112 2.45 2.00 10.56
C LEU A 112 3.88 1.54 10.28
N LEU A 113 4.01 0.45 9.53
CA LEU A 113 5.28 -0.18 9.16
C LEU A 113 6.08 0.64 8.13
N LEU A 114 5.38 1.33 7.23
CA LEU A 114 6.00 2.23 6.27
C LEU A 114 6.72 3.41 6.95
N HIS A 115 6.19 3.92 8.07
CA HIS A 115 6.79 5.01 8.84
C HIS A 115 7.51 4.54 10.11
N SER A 116 7.84 3.26 10.20
CA SER A 116 8.67 2.71 11.27
C SER A 116 10.11 2.46 10.80
N GLN A 117 10.96 2.03 11.73
CA GLN A 117 12.31 1.59 11.39
C GLN A 117 12.25 0.20 10.75
N LYS A 118 12.76 0.08 9.52
CA LYS A 118 12.89 -1.20 8.83
C LYS A 118 13.74 -2.22 9.64
N PRO A 119 13.39 -3.52 9.63
CA PRO A 119 14.29 -4.59 10.09
C PRO A 119 15.67 -4.57 9.44
N ASP A 120 16.72 -4.96 10.17
CA ASP A 120 18.10 -4.91 9.67
C ASP A 120 18.36 -6.01 8.63
N GLU A 121 17.56 -7.08 8.68
CA GLU A 121 17.62 -8.23 7.78
C GLU A 121 17.14 -7.98 6.36
N LEU A 122 16.38 -6.91 6.14
CA LEU A 122 15.71 -6.66 4.87
C LEU A 122 16.38 -5.50 4.13
N SER A 123 16.38 -5.49 2.80
CA SER A 123 16.64 -4.25 2.06
C SER A 123 15.43 -3.31 2.16
N ALA A 124 15.59 -2.05 1.76
CA ALA A 124 14.47 -1.09 1.77
C ALA A 124 13.33 -1.54 0.84
N GLU A 125 13.71 -2.15 -0.28
CA GLU A 125 12.86 -2.75 -1.28
C GLU A 125 12.11 -3.96 -0.74
N ASP A 126 12.80 -4.88 -0.04
CA ASP A 126 12.19 -6.06 0.58
C ASP A 126 11.19 -5.67 1.67
N TRP A 127 11.50 -4.65 2.46
CA TRP A 127 10.56 -4.16 3.47
C TRP A 127 9.32 -3.54 2.86
N LEU A 128 9.47 -2.80 1.76
CA LEU A 128 8.32 -2.29 1.03
C LEU A 128 7.47 -3.44 0.47
N LEU A 129 8.09 -4.53 0.02
CA LEU A 129 7.35 -5.72 -0.41
C LEU A 129 6.62 -6.39 0.77
N VAL A 130 7.26 -6.54 1.93
CA VAL A 130 6.58 -7.02 3.16
C VAL A 130 5.36 -6.15 3.49
N ILE A 131 5.53 -4.82 3.51
CA ILE A 131 4.44 -3.88 3.81
C ILE A 131 3.29 -4.03 2.80
N LYS A 132 3.59 -4.20 1.51
CA LYS A 132 2.58 -4.43 0.47
C LYS A 132 1.84 -5.76 0.70
N LEU A 133 2.54 -6.83 1.03
CA LEU A 133 1.91 -8.12 1.37
C LEU A 133 0.99 -7.97 2.59
N VAL A 134 1.44 -7.30 3.66
CA VAL A 134 0.63 -6.97 4.84
C VAL A 134 -0.63 -6.19 4.44
N CYS A 135 -0.51 -5.19 3.55
CA CYS A 135 -1.64 -4.36 3.14
C CYS A 135 -2.75 -5.12 2.40
N TYR A 136 -2.39 -6.18 1.67
CA TYR A 136 -3.28 -6.85 0.72
C TYR A 136 -3.55 -8.32 1.08
N HIS A 137 -3.09 -8.82 2.23
CA HIS A 137 -3.12 -10.25 2.57
C HIS A 137 -4.53 -10.87 2.56
N GLN A 138 -5.60 -10.09 2.75
CA GLN A 138 -6.99 -10.58 2.72
C GLN A 138 -7.67 -10.47 1.35
N MET A 139 -7.00 -9.90 0.36
CA MET A 139 -7.58 -9.69 -0.97
C MET A 139 -7.88 -10.96 -1.74
N PRO A 140 -7.04 -12.02 -1.73
CA PRO A 140 -7.25 -13.16 -2.64
C PRO A 140 -8.63 -13.82 -2.49
N LYS A 141 -9.08 -14.12 -1.27
CA LYS A 141 -10.44 -14.68 -1.07
C LYS A 141 -11.55 -13.67 -1.40
N LYS A 142 -11.32 -12.39 -1.10
CA LYS A 142 -12.30 -11.33 -1.42
C LYS A 142 -12.53 -11.23 -2.93
N MET A 143 -11.46 -11.25 -3.73
CA MET A 143 -11.54 -11.15 -5.19
C MET A 143 -12.32 -12.30 -5.83
N ILE A 144 -12.22 -13.50 -5.26
CA ILE A 144 -13.03 -14.63 -5.69
C ILE A 144 -14.51 -14.41 -5.42
N ARG A 145 -14.85 -13.94 -4.22
CA ARG A 145 -16.25 -13.65 -3.86
C ARG A 145 -16.84 -12.48 -4.65
N ASP A 146 -16.01 -11.51 -5.00
CA ASP A 146 -16.40 -10.33 -5.78
C ASP A 146 -16.41 -10.61 -7.31
N GLU A 147 -16.07 -11.82 -7.75
CA GLU A 147 -15.95 -12.20 -9.17
C GLU A 147 -15.04 -11.23 -9.97
N SER A 148 -13.91 -10.85 -9.36
CA SER A 148 -13.02 -9.84 -9.90
C SER A 148 -12.49 -10.17 -11.30
N SER A 149 -12.41 -9.15 -12.14
CA SER A 149 -11.95 -9.25 -13.52
C SER A 149 -10.43 -9.44 -13.65
N LYS A 150 -9.96 -9.92 -14.81
CA LYS A 150 -8.52 -9.99 -15.15
C LYS A 150 -7.78 -8.67 -14.89
N GLY A 151 -8.41 -7.53 -15.18
CA GLY A 151 -7.83 -6.21 -14.93
C GLY A 151 -7.60 -5.94 -13.44
N GLU A 152 -8.50 -6.39 -12.57
CA GLU A 152 -8.35 -6.29 -11.12
C GLU A 152 -7.25 -7.21 -10.57
N TYR A 153 -7.06 -8.39 -11.16
CA TYR A 153 -5.92 -9.27 -10.85
C TYR A 153 -4.57 -8.66 -11.22
N ILE A 154 -4.49 -8.03 -12.40
CA ILE A 154 -3.30 -7.27 -12.81
C ILE A 154 -3.08 -6.09 -11.85
N LYS A 155 -4.16 -5.41 -11.43
CA LYS A 155 -4.09 -4.33 -10.44
C LYS A 155 -3.59 -4.84 -9.09
N LEU A 156 -4.07 -5.98 -8.60
CA LEU A 156 -3.58 -6.60 -7.37
C LEU A 156 -2.08 -6.90 -7.45
N LEU A 157 -1.60 -7.56 -8.51
CA LEU A 157 -0.17 -7.86 -8.66
C LEU A 157 0.70 -6.59 -8.58
N ARG A 158 0.25 -5.51 -9.22
CA ARG A 158 0.92 -4.20 -9.18
C ARG A 158 0.92 -3.57 -7.80
N HIS A 159 0.00 -3.98 -6.92
CA HIS A 159 -0.16 -3.46 -5.57
C HIS A 159 0.59 -4.28 -4.53
N CYS A 160 0.44 -5.60 -4.57
CA CYS A 160 1.08 -6.52 -3.64
C CYS A 160 2.54 -6.83 -4.01
N GLY A 161 2.95 -6.60 -5.26
CA GLY A 161 4.31 -6.82 -5.76
C GLY A 161 4.60 -8.27 -6.14
N ASP A 162 4.06 -9.25 -5.42
CA ASP A 162 4.18 -10.67 -5.74
C ASP A 162 2.94 -11.45 -5.28
N THR A 163 2.19 -12.02 -6.22
CA THR A 163 0.97 -12.79 -5.89
C THR A 163 1.29 -14.21 -5.40
N ARG A 164 2.49 -14.75 -5.67
CA ARG A 164 2.91 -16.06 -5.16
C ARG A 164 3.14 -15.97 -3.66
N LEU A 165 3.85 -14.92 -3.23
CA LEU A 165 4.06 -14.65 -1.80
C LEU A 165 2.76 -14.28 -1.09
N LEU A 166 1.89 -13.51 -1.74
CA LEU A 166 0.57 -13.17 -1.19
C LEU A 166 -0.28 -14.42 -0.97
N TYR A 167 -0.32 -15.32 -1.95
CA TYR A 167 -1.00 -16.62 -1.85
C TYR A 167 -0.44 -17.45 -0.69
N LEU A 168 0.88 -17.62 -0.60
CA LEU A 168 1.50 -18.41 0.47
C LEU A 168 1.26 -17.81 1.86
N LEU A 169 1.25 -16.48 1.96
CA LEU A 169 0.94 -15.78 3.20
C LEU A 169 -0.49 -16.06 3.66
N GLU A 170 -1.47 -15.95 2.77
CA GLU A 170 -2.87 -16.19 3.15
C GLU A 170 -3.16 -17.67 3.39
N VAL A 171 -2.46 -18.60 2.70
CA VAL A 171 -2.51 -20.03 3.04
C VAL A 171 -1.98 -20.24 4.46
N ALA A 172 -0.84 -19.66 4.83
CA ALA A 172 -0.29 -19.77 6.17
C ALA A 172 -1.21 -19.14 7.24
N ASP A 173 -1.82 -18.00 6.94
CA ASP A 173 -2.81 -17.32 7.80
C ASP A 173 -4.01 -18.24 8.06
N MET A 174 -4.54 -18.85 7.00
CA MET A 174 -5.66 -19.78 7.06
C MET A 174 -5.35 -21.07 7.81
N GLU A 175 -4.19 -21.68 7.54
CA GLU A 175 -3.77 -22.88 8.25
C GLU A 175 -3.38 -22.59 9.71
N GLY A 176 -3.00 -21.34 10.02
CA GLY A 176 -2.58 -20.87 11.35
C GLY A 176 -3.72 -20.47 12.29
N ARG A 177 -4.94 -20.98 12.09
CA ARG A 177 -6.10 -20.71 12.96
C ARG A 177 -7.04 -21.91 13.04
N THR A 178 -7.90 -21.93 14.06
CA THR A 178 -8.99 -22.92 14.17
C THR A 178 -10.32 -22.27 13.82
N CYS A 179 -10.92 -22.68 12.69
CA CYS A 179 -12.21 -22.19 12.20
C CYS A 179 -13.04 -23.32 11.55
N ASN A 180 -14.36 -23.16 11.49
CA ASN A 180 -15.29 -24.19 11.00
C ASN A 180 -15.35 -24.28 9.46
N ASP A 181 -14.86 -23.25 8.78
CA ASP A 181 -14.94 -23.02 7.33
C ASP A 181 -13.58 -23.15 6.63
N LEU A 182 -12.58 -23.75 7.31
CA LEU A 182 -11.21 -23.82 6.81
C LEU A 182 -11.11 -24.43 5.40
N ASP A 183 -11.79 -25.54 5.14
CA ASP A 183 -11.74 -26.23 3.84
C ASP A 183 -12.32 -25.37 2.71
N ASP A 184 -13.42 -24.65 2.98
CA ASP A 184 -14.05 -23.74 2.01
C ASP A 184 -13.14 -22.54 1.73
N GLU A 185 -12.53 -21.96 2.77
CA GLU A 185 -11.61 -20.84 2.65
C GLU A 185 -10.33 -21.22 1.88
N LEU A 186 -9.76 -22.40 2.12
CA LEU A 186 -8.62 -22.93 1.36
C LEU A 186 -9.00 -23.21 -0.11
N THR A 187 -10.23 -23.65 -0.36
CA THR A 187 -10.75 -23.82 -1.72
C THR A 187 -10.78 -22.49 -2.48
N PHE A 188 -11.19 -21.39 -1.83
CA PHE A 188 -11.13 -20.06 -2.44
C PHE A 188 -9.69 -19.63 -2.77
N LEU A 189 -8.71 -19.97 -1.92
CA LEU A 189 -7.30 -19.67 -2.20
C LEU A 189 -6.76 -20.44 -3.40
N GLU A 190 -7.09 -21.72 -3.53
CA GLU A 190 -6.69 -22.50 -4.71
C GLU A 190 -7.35 -21.94 -5.98
N LEU A 191 -8.62 -21.54 -5.93
CA LEU A 191 -9.27 -20.89 -7.08
C LEU A 191 -8.59 -19.57 -7.44
N PHE A 192 -8.20 -18.77 -6.45
CA PHE A 192 -7.42 -17.55 -6.67
C PHE A 192 -6.09 -17.82 -7.37
N LYS A 193 -5.37 -18.86 -6.95
CA LYS A 193 -4.12 -19.27 -7.58
C LYS A 193 -4.34 -19.71 -9.03
N GLU A 194 -5.35 -20.53 -9.30
CA GLU A 194 -5.67 -20.97 -10.66
C GLU A 194 -6.03 -19.79 -11.58
N LEU A 195 -6.84 -18.83 -11.12
CA LEU A 195 -7.12 -17.61 -11.88
C LEU A 195 -5.88 -16.73 -12.07
N CYS A 196 -5.02 -16.62 -11.05
CA CYS A 196 -3.74 -15.92 -11.22
C CYS A 196 -2.86 -16.57 -12.30
N ILE A 197 -2.85 -17.91 -12.37
CA ILE A 197 -2.10 -18.66 -13.39
C ILE A 197 -2.73 -18.44 -14.77
N GLU A 198 -4.05 -18.57 -14.89
CA GLU A 198 -4.80 -18.36 -16.13
C GLU A 198 -4.57 -16.95 -16.69
N TYR A 199 -4.60 -15.93 -15.82
CA TYR A 199 -4.37 -14.53 -16.20
C TYR A 199 -2.90 -14.16 -16.36
N GLY A 200 -1.98 -15.10 -16.10
CA GLY A 200 -0.53 -14.89 -16.19
C GLY A 200 0.04 -13.98 -15.09
N VAL A 201 -0.71 -13.71 -14.03
CA VAL A 201 -0.27 -12.82 -12.95
C VAL A 201 0.34 -13.54 -11.75
N PHE A 202 0.37 -14.88 -11.72
CA PHE A 202 0.96 -15.67 -10.63
C PHE A 202 2.50 -15.61 -10.59
N CYS A 203 3.06 -14.43 -10.29
CA CYS A 203 4.50 -14.15 -10.38
C CYS A 203 4.90 -12.91 -9.55
N HIS A 204 6.20 -12.60 -9.57
CA HIS A 204 6.69 -11.29 -9.14
C HIS A 204 6.37 -10.23 -10.21
N TYR A 205 6.06 -9.00 -9.79
CA TYR A 205 5.65 -7.93 -10.71
C TYR A 205 6.69 -7.64 -11.80
N ASP A 206 7.98 -7.68 -11.48
CA ASP A 206 9.04 -7.45 -12.47
C ASP A 206 9.04 -8.49 -13.61
N ASP A 207 8.62 -9.72 -13.33
CA ASP A 207 8.50 -10.76 -14.36
C ASP A 207 7.30 -10.50 -15.27
N PHE A 208 6.16 -10.14 -14.68
CA PHE A 208 4.98 -9.70 -15.44
C PHE A 208 5.30 -8.46 -16.28
N TYR A 209 5.95 -7.45 -15.69
CA TYR A 209 6.31 -6.23 -16.37
C TYR A 209 7.20 -6.51 -17.59
N ARG A 210 8.27 -7.29 -17.41
CA ARG A 210 9.17 -7.64 -18.51
C ARG A 210 8.50 -8.43 -19.64
N ARG A 211 7.55 -9.30 -19.29
CA ARG A 211 6.89 -10.20 -20.23
C ARG A 211 5.73 -9.54 -20.99
N GLU A 212 4.91 -8.75 -20.29
CA GLU A 212 3.61 -8.27 -20.80
C GLU A 212 3.58 -6.76 -21.04
N ILE A 213 4.31 -5.98 -20.24
CA ILE A 213 4.12 -4.52 -20.18
C ILE A 213 5.25 -3.75 -20.88
N LYS A 214 6.49 -4.22 -20.78
CA LYS A 214 7.67 -3.47 -21.22
C LYS A 214 7.59 -3.06 -22.69
N GLU A 215 7.26 -3.99 -23.60
CA GLU A 215 7.16 -3.68 -25.03
C GLU A 215 5.99 -2.74 -25.36
N ILE A 216 4.86 -2.89 -24.64
CA ILE A 216 3.72 -1.98 -24.76
C ILE A 216 4.17 -0.58 -24.32
N GLU A 217 4.76 -0.46 -23.15
CA GLU A 217 5.26 0.80 -22.60
C GLU A 217 6.32 1.47 -23.48
N GLU A 218 7.26 0.72 -24.06
CA GLU A 218 8.25 1.24 -25.00
C GLU A 218 7.61 1.77 -26.30
N LYS A 219 6.46 1.21 -26.71
CA LYS A 219 5.76 1.55 -27.96
C LYS A 219 4.81 2.73 -27.82
N ILE A 220 4.00 2.76 -26.76
CA ILE A 220 2.94 3.78 -26.58
C ILE A 220 3.23 4.76 -25.43
N GLY A 221 4.29 4.51 -24.66
CA GLY A 221 4.67 5.30 -23.51
C GLY A 221 3.98 4.85 -22.22
N CYS A 222 4.68 5.08 -21.12
CA CYS A 222 4.28 4.89 -19.72
C CYS A 222 2.80 5.29 -19.50
N ALA A 223 2.47 6.54 -19.84
CA ALA A 223 1.14 7.11 -19.71
C ALA A 223 -0.01 6.29 -20.27
N ALA A 224 0.15 5.93 -21.54
CA ALA A 224 -0.82 5.21 -22.33
C ALA A 224 -1.07 3.82 -21.76
N THR A 225 0.02 3.14 -21.41
CA THR A 225 0.02 1.83 -20.78
C THR A 225 -0.76 1.86 -19.47
N TYR A 226 -0.46 2.81 -18.60
CA TYR A 226 -1.11 2.90 -17.29
C TYR A 226 -2.60 3.22 -17.40
N ARG A 227 -2.99 4.10 -18.33
CA ARG A 227 -4.42 4.36 -18.57
C ARG A 227 -5.12 3.12 -19.07
N GLY A 228 -4.51 2.40 -20.02
CA GLY A 228 -5.03 1.11 -20.51
C GLY A 228 -5.22 0.08 -19.40
N LEU A 229 -4.24 -0.05 -18.49
CA LEU A 229 -4.34 -0.94 -17.33
C LEU A 229 -5.44 -0.52 -16.35
N SER A 230 -5.69 0.78 -16.16
CA SER A 230 -6.82 1.27 -15.35
C SER A 230 -8.15 0.94 -16.02
N ASP A 231 -8.27 1.22 -17.32
CA ASP A 231 -9.47 0.89 -18.10
C ASP A 231 -9.74 -0.62 -18.11
N MET A 232 -8.71 -1.47 -18.06
CA MET A 232 -8.88 -2.91 -17.84
C MET A 232 -9.44 -3.25 -16.46
N ALA A 233 -8.92 -2.63 -15.40
CA ALA A 233 -9.42 -2.84 -14.04
C ALA A 233 -10.86 -2.34 -13.86
N GLU A 234 -11.30 -1.38 -14.67
CA GLU A 234 -12.68 -0.89 -14.72
C GLU A 234 -13.58 -1.68 -15.70
N GLY A 235 -13.04 -2.72 -16.34
CA GLY A 235 -13.79 -3.58 -17.28
C GLY A 235 -14.12 -2.93 -18.61
N LYS A 236 -13.47 -1.81 -18.98
CA LYS A 236 -13.63 -1.14 -20.29
C LYS A 236 -12.78 -1.81 -21.38
N ILE A 237 -11.68 -2.44 -20.97
CA ILE A 237 -10.78 -3.20 -21.84
C ILE A 237 -10.64 -4.60 -21.25
N HIS A 238 -10.64 -5.63 -22.09
CA HIS A 238 -10.56 -7.02 -21.64
C HIS A 238 -9.24 -7.71 -21.98
N ASP A 239 -8.41 -7.08 -22.82
CA ASP A 239 -7.16 -7.65 -23.30
C ASP A 239 -6.03 -6.63 -23.36
N LEU A 240 -4.81 -7.08 -23.05
CA LEU A 240 -3.62 -6.23 -22.97
C LEU A 240 -3.21 -5.67 -24.34
N ASP A 241 -3.36 -6.43 -25.43
CA ASP A 241 -2.97 -5.98 -26.77
C ASP A 241 -3.83 -4.80 -27.24
N THR A 242 -5.06 -4.71 -26.75
CA THR A 242 -5.96 -3.58 -27.05
C THR A 242 -5.37 -2.25 -26.59
N ILE A 243 -4.58 -2.25 -25.50
CA ILE A 243 -3.93 -1.05 -24.97
C ILE A 243 -3.02 -0.41 -26.04
N GLN A 244 -2.37 -1.21 -26.88
CA GLN A 244 -1.44 -0.75 -27.90
C GLN A 244 -2.09 0.04 -29.05
N TYR A 245 -3.40 -0.16 -29.26
CA TYR A 245 -4.18 0.51 -30.31
C TYR A 245 -4.93 1.74 -29.80
N MET A 246 -4.88 1.98 -28.49
CA MET A 246 -5.45 3.17 -27.91
C MET A 246 -4.60 4.37 -28.36
N ASN A 247 -5.24 5.37 -28.96
CA ASN A 247 -4.61 6.62 -29.39
C ASN A 247 -4.25 7.50 -28.18
N TYR A 248 -3.34 7.02 -27.35
CA TYR A 248 -2.72 7.80 -26.29
C TYR A 248 -1.44 8.46 -26.84
N SER A 249 -1.57 9.22 -27.93
CA SER A 249 -0.44 9.86 -28.59
C SER A 249 0.07 11.01 -27.75
N HIS A 250 1.16 10.83 -26.99
CA HIS A 250 1.78 11.97 -26.34
C HIS A 250 3.26 11.77 -25.95
N GLU A 251 4.18 11.88 -26.91
CA GLU A 251 5.57 12.21 -26.62
C GLU A 251 5.66 13.69 -26.17
N ASN A 252 6.48 14.01 -25.17
CA ASN A 252 6.65 15.36 -24.57
C ASN A 252 5.40 15.95 -23.87
N ARG A 253 4.78 15.19 -22.96
CA ARG A 253 3.75 15.74 -22.06
C ARG A 253 4.36 16.56 -20.94
N PRO A 254 3.73 17.68 -20.55
CA PRO A 254 3.98 18.25 -19.23
C PRO A 254 3.54 17.26 -18.15
N THR A 255 4.19 17.31 -16.99
CA THR A 255 4.00 16.36 -15.90
C THR A 255 3.31 17.02 -14.71
N ILE A 256 2.30 16.35 -14.15
CA ILE A 256 1.77 16.62 -12.81
C ILE A 256 2.58 15.82 -11.79
N TYR A 257 3.20 16.51 -10.85
CA TYR A 257 3.88 15.93 -9.70
C TYR A 257 2.96 15.99 -8.49
N VAL A 258 2.36 14.87 -8.12
CA VAL A 258 1.50 14.76 -6.93
C VAL A 258 2.38 14.36 -5.74
N MET A 259 2.59 15.30 -4.81
CA MET A 259 3.36 14.99 -3.62
C MET A 259 2.53 14.14 -2.66
N CYS A 260 3.14 13.11 -2.08
CA CYS A 260 2.52 12.20 -1.12
C CYS A 260 3.45 12.00 0.09
N GLY A 261 2.92 12.10 1.31
CA GLY A 261 3.69 11.90 2.53
C GLY A 261 3.11 12.66 3.72
N LEU A 262 3.46 12.23 4.94
CA LEU A 262 3.00 12.87 6.17
C LEU A 262 3.44 14.33 6.28
N ALA A 263 2.70 15.13 7.04
CA ALA A 263 3.18 16.46 7.43
C ALA A 263 4.57 16.33 8.10
N GLY A 264 5.53 17.16 7.69
CA GLY A 264 6.90 17.08 8.21
C GLY A 264 7.80 16.03 7.55
N SER A 265 7.30 15.21 6.62
CA SER A 265 8.11 14.16 5.97
C SER A 265 9.26 14.67 5.09
N GLY A 266 9.21 15.94 4.68
CA GLY A 266 10.24 16.56 3.84
C GLY A 266 9.80 16.93 2.42
N LYS A 267 8.52 16.75 2.07
CA LYS A 267 7.96 17.13 0.75
C LYS A 267 8.44 18.49 0.24
N SER A 268 8.27 19.57 1.02
CA SER A 268 8.68 20.91 0.61
C SER A 268 10.20 21.03 0.37
N THR A 269 11.01 20.24 1.08
CA THR A 269 12.46 20.17 0.85
C THR A 269 12.76 19.48 -0.48
N TYR A 270 12.07 18.37 -0.78
CA TYR A 270 12.18 17.68 -2.06
C TYR A 270 11.77 18.62 -3.21
N ILE A 271 10.63 19.30 -3.09
CA ILE A 271 10.14 20.25 -4.10
C ILE A 271 11.20 21.32 -4.39
N LYS A 272 11.76 21.93 -3.34
CA LYS A 272 12.79 22.97 -3.50
C LYS A 272 14.05 22.46 -4.20
N ASN A 273 14.43 21.20 -3.97
CA ASN A 273 15.69 20.65 -4.49
C ASN A 273 15.53 20.07 -5.90
N GLN A 274 14.43 19.37 -6.18
CA GLN A 274 14.24 18.57 -7.40
C GLN A 274 13.20 19.16 -8.36
N LEU A 275 12.25 19.94 -7.85
CA LEU A 275 11.12 20.49 -8.61
C LEU A 275 11.12 22.03 -8.59
N SER A 276 12.30 22.64 -8.42
CA SER A 276 12.42 24.10 -8.41
C SER A 276 12.05 24.69 -9.79
N GLY A 277 11.39 25.85 -9.77
CA GLY A 277 10.98 26.56 -10.98
C GLY A 277 9.67 26.07 -11.62
N LYS A 278 9.06 24.99 -11.13
CA LYS A 278 7.73 24.53 -11.58
C LYS A 278 6.62 25.33 -10.90
N ASP A 279 5.45 25.43 -11.54
CA ASP A 279 4.26 26.02 -10.92
C ASP A 279 3.77 25.09 -9.79
N ILE A 280 3.44 25.65 -8.62
CA ILE A 280 3.07 24.87 -7.42
C ILE A 280 1.68 25.28 -6.90
N ILE A 281 0.83 24.29 -6.67
CA ILE A 281 -0.40 24.42 -5.90
C ILE A 281 -0.17 23.80 -4.52
N SER A 282 -0.18 24.64 -3.49
CA SER A 282 0.03 24.23 -2.10
C SER A 282 -1.27 24.35 -1.32
N LEU A 283 -1.82 23.22 -0.89
CA LEU A 283 -3.06 23.19 -0.10
C LEU A 283 -2.88 23.85 1.26
N ASP A 284 -1.67 23.79 1.83
CA ASP A 284 -1.33 24.47 3.07
C ASP A 284 -1.32 25.99 2.91
N ASP A 285 -0.84 26.51 1.78
CA ASP A 285 -0.85 27.95 1.49
C ASP A 285 -2.26 28.46 1.18
N LEU A 286 -3.05 27.69 0.42
CA LEU A 286 -4.46 27.99 0.20
C LEU A 286 -5.22 28.01 1.52
N ARG A 287 -5.06 27.00 2.37
CA ARG A 287 -5.69 26.96 3.70
C ARG A 287 -5.29 28.16 4.56
N LYS A 288 -4.02 28.54 4.56
CA LYS A 288 -3.54 29.73 5.29
C LYS A 288 -4.16 31.02 4.76
N LYS A 289 -4.26 31.19 3.44
CA LYS A 289 -4.90 32.37 2.82
C LYS A 289 -6.37 32.47 3.20
N MET A 290 -7.09 31.35 3.25
CA MET A 290 -8.53 31.33 3.48
C MET A 290 -8.93 31.41 4.96
N THR A 291 -8.12 30.85 5.86
CA THR A 291 -8.49 30.69 7.28
C THR A 291 -7.55 31.40 8.26
N GLY A 292 -6.48 32.03 7.74
CA GLY A 292 -5.41 32.62 8.54
C GLY A 292 -4.40 31.60 9.12
N SER A 293 -4.70 30.29 9.07
CA SER A 293 -3.83 29.25 9.61
C SER A 293 -3.84 27.98 8.76
N SER A 294 -2.66 27.46 8.42
CA SER A 294 -2.53 26.19 7.70
C SER A 294 -2.88 24.95 8.54
N GLY A 295 -3.19 25.11 9.83
CA GLY A 295 -3.71 24.05 10.70
C GLY A 295 -5.23 24.03 10.84
N ASN A 296 -5.94 25.07 10.38
CA ASN A 296 -7.39 25.17 10.54
C ASN A 296 -8.14 24.30 9.52
N GLN A 297 -8.72 23.19 9.99
CA GLN A 297 -9.38 22.18 9.15
C GLN A 297 -10.83 22.53 8.78
N SER A 298 -11.39 23.67 9.23
CA SER A 298 -12.80 24.05 9.02
C SER A 298 -13.19 24.30 7.56
N ALA A 299 -12.22 24.55 6.67
CA ALA A 299 -12.45 24.90 5.27
C ALA A 299 -11.83 23.89 4.29
N ASN A 300 -11.66 22.62 4.67
CA ASN A 300 -10.95 21.64 3.84
C ASN A 300 -11.58 21.41 2.45
N ASP A 301 -12.90 21.26 2.38
CA ASP A 301 -13.59 21.00 1.10
C ASP A 301 -13.50 22.21 0.18
N GLU A 302 -13.63 23.40 0.76
CA GLU A 302 -13.46 24.67 0.06
C GLU A 302 -12.03 24.83 -0.49
N VAL A 303 -11.01 24.57 0.35
CA VAL A 303 -9.59 24.59 -0.06
C VAL A 303 -9.34 23.62 -1.20
N ARG A 304 -9.92 22.41 -1.16
CA ARG A 304 -9.80 21.43 -2.25
C ARG A 304 -10.48 21.92 -3.53
N ARG A 305 -11.66 22.52 -3.42
CA ARG A 305 -12.36 23.07 -4.60
C ARG A 305 -11.52 24.13 -5.29
N VAL A 306 -10.99 25.09 -4.52
CA VAL A 306 -10.10 26.14 -5.03
C VAL A 306 -8.83 25.53 -5.63
N ALA A 307 -8.20 24.56 -4.96
CA ALA A 307 -7.01 23.88 -5.48
C ALA A 307 -7.26 23.19 -6.84
N MET A 308 -8.42 22.55 -7.01
CA MET A 308 -8.80 21.91 -8.27
C MET A 308 -9.16 22.93 -9.37
N GLU A 309 -9.67 24.10 -9.01
CA GLU A 309 -9.89 25.21 -9.95
C GLU A 309 -8.55 25.81 -10.42
N ASP A 310 -7.64 26.10 -9.48
CA ASP A 310 -6.29 26.55 -9.77
C ASP A 310 -5.54 25.53 -10.64
N LEU A 311 -5.71 24.23 -10.35
CA LEU A 311 -5.11 23.16 -11.14
C LEU A 311 -5.61 23.20 -12.58
N ARG A 312 -6.91 23.37 -12.82
CA ARG A 312 -7.43 23.53 -14.20
C ARG A 312 -6.83 24.73 -14.93
N VAL A 313 -6.52 25.82 -14.22
CA VAL A 313 -5.86 26.99 -14.83
C VAL A 313 -4.43 26.66 -15.23
N LEU A 314 -3.67 26.01 -14.35
CA LEU A 314 -2.29 25.61 -14.63
C LEU A 314 -2.20 24.55 -15.74
N LEU A 315 -3.07 23.54 -15.71
CA LEU A 315 -3.11 22.49 -16.73
C LEU A 315 -3.41 23.05 -18.14
N ARG A 316 -4.10 24.18 -18.26
CA ARG A 316 -4.30 24.84 -19.58
C ARG A 316 -3.04 25.50 -20.12
N LYS A 317 -2.03 25.79 -19.29
CA LYS A 317 -0.77 26.39 -19.73
C LYS A 317 0.11 25.39 -20.48
N GLY A 318 0.00 24.10 -20.18
CA GLY A 318 0.84 23.07 -20.79
C GLY A 318 2.26 23.00 -20.22
N GLU A 319 2.48 23.51 -19.00
CA GLU A 319 3.76 23.44 -18.27
C GLU A 319 3.65 22.47 -17.09
N ASP A 320 4.79 21.97 -16.59
CA ASP A 320 4.84 21.09 -15.41
C ASP A 320 4.22 21.75 -14.16
N VAL A 321 3.46 20.96 -13.41
CA VAL A 321 2.76 21.42 -12.21
C VAL A 321 3.09 20.52 -11.03
N VAL A 322 3.28 21.11 -9.86
CA VAL A 322 3.41 20.39 -8.59
C VAL A 322 2.15 20.60 -7.76
N TYR A 323 1.54 19.50 -7.33
CA TYR A 323 0.44 19.49 -6.38
C TYR A 323 0.98 19.12 -4.99
N ASP A 324 1.28 20.13 -4.16
CA ASP A 324 1.80 19.97 -2.80
C ASP A 324 0.65 19.81 -1.79
N ALA A 325 0.40 18.56 -1.45
CA ALA A 325 -0.48 18.16 -0.37
C ALA A 325 0.11 16.95 0.37
N THR A 326 -0.49 16.57 1.50
CA THR A 326 -0.12 15.30 2.15
C THR A 326 -0.53 14.10 1.30
N SER A 327 -1.65 14.22 0.57
CA SER A 327 -2.16 13.24 -0.40
C SER A 327 -2.11 11.79 0.10
N TYR A 328 -2.46 11.58 1.37
CA TYR A 328 -2.34 10.27 2.02
C TYR A 328 -3.47 9.30 1.64
N ARG A 329 -4.56 9.77 1.03
CA ARG A 329 -5.66 8.93 0.52
C ARG A 329 -5.58 8.78 -0.99
N SER A 330 -5.89 7.59 -1.50
CA SER A 330 -5.85 7.28 -2.93
C SER A 330 -6.89 8.07 -3.71
N ASP A 331 -8.12 8.20 -3.19
CA ASP A 331 -9.20 8.95 -3.85
C ASP A 331 -8.81 10.39 -4.20
N PHE A 332 -8.08 11.07 -3.32
CA PHE A 332 -7.58 12.42 -3.58
C PHE A 332 -6.43 12.47 -4.58
N ARG A 333 -5.57 11.43 -4.61
CA ARG A 333 -4.51 11.34 -5.61
C ARG A 333 -5.10 11.07 -6.99
N THR A 334 -5.97 10.07 -7.09
CA THR A 334 -6.68 9.69 -8.32
C THR A 334 -7.48 10.87 -8.89
N ALA A 335 -8.19 11.64 -8.07
CA ALA A 335 -8.91 12.82 -8.57
C ALA A 335 -8.00 13.87 -9.24
N VAL A 336 -6.76 14.03 -8.75
CA VAL A 336 -5.76 14.93 -9.33
C VAL A 336 -5.16 14.34 -10.60
N THR A 337 -4.80 13.05 -10.58
CA THR A 337 -4.18 12.39 -11.74
C THR A 337 -5.17 12.22 -12.89
N ASP A 338 -6.42 11.84 -12.63
CA ASP A 338 -7.49 11.77 -13.64
C ASP A 338 -7.76 13.13 -14.29
N LEU A 339 -7.81 14.20 -13.48
CA LEU A 339 -7.97 15.55 -14.04
C LEU A 339 -6.78 15.92 -14.93
N ALA A 340 -5.56 15.63 -14.51
CA ALA A 340 -4.38 15.90 -15.31
C ALA A 340 -4.38 15.08 -16.62
N HIS A 341 -4.75 13.80 -16.56
CA HIS A 341 -4.88 12.94 -17.75
C HIS A 341 -5.90 13.47 -18.74
N ALA A 342 -7.04 14.00 -18.26
CA ALA A 342 -8.04 14.64 -19.11
C ALA A 342 -7.52 15.88 -19.87
N TYR A 343 -6.43 16.48 -19.39
CA TYR A 343 -5.70 17.58 -20.04
C TYR A 343 -4.46 17.11 -20.81
N GLY A 344 -4.19 15.81 -20.88
CA GLY A 344 -3.03 15.25 -21.58
C GLY A 344 -1.71 15.36 -20.80
N TYR A 345 -1.74 15.47 -19.46
CA TYR A 345 -0.54 15.58 -18.62
C TYR A 345 -0.05 14.23 -18.13
N ALA A 346 1.25 13.96 -18.23
CA ALA A 346 1.87 12.79 -17.58
C ALA A 346 1.70 12.90 -16.07
N SER A 347 1.64 11.79 -15.34
CA SER A 347 1.42 11.83 -13.88
C SER A 347 2.48 11.09 -13.10
N LYS A 348 3.03 11.77 -12.10
CA LYS A 348 4.05 11.23 -11.22
C LYS A 348 3.67 11.46 -9.77
N ILE A 349 3.58 10.40 -8.96
CA ILE A 349 3.43 10.52 -7.51
C ILE A 349 4.83 10.49 -6.87
N VAL A 350 5.16 11.53 -6.11
CA VAL A 350 6.42 11.56 -5.34
C VAL A 350 6.09 11.29 -3.88
N MET A 351 6.39 10.07 -3.44
CA MET A 351 6.13 9.60 -2.09
C MET A 351 7.35 9.84 -1.20
N VAL A 352 7.28 10.85 -0.35
CA VAL A 352 8.34 11.19 0.61
C VAL A 352 8.03 10.55 1.96
N VAL A 353 8.76 9.47 2.24
CA VAL A 353 8.60 8.66 3.44
C VAL A 353 9.56 9.16 4.52
N SER A 354 9.06 9.25 5.75
CA SER A 354 9.85 9.53 6.95
C SER A 354 9.16 8.90 8.14
N THR A 355 9.90 8.64 9.22
CA THR A 355 9.29 8.11 10.44
C THR A 355 8.40 9.16 11.12
N VAL A 356 7.46 8.72 11.96
CA VAL A 356 6.60 9.63 12.73
C VAL A 356 7.46 10.58 13.58
N ASP A 357 8.48 10.05 14.26
CA ASP A 357 9.43 10.85 15.04
C ASP A 357 10.21 11.84 14.16
N GLY A 358 10.62 11.42 12.97
CA GLY A 358 11.26 12.29 11.98
C GLY A 358 10.35 13.45 11.58
N CYS A 359 9.08 13.16 11.31
CA CYS A 359 8.06 14.14 10.98
C CYS A 359 7.83 15.14 12.12
N LEU A 360 7.65 14.65 13.35
CA LEU A 360 7.46 15.48 14.55
C LEU A 360 8.67 16.38 14.82
N LYS A 361 9.89 15.84 14.73
CA LYS A 361 11.15 16.59 14.85
C LYS A 361 11.27 17.68 13.79
N ASN A 362 10.77 17.45 12.58
CA ASN A 362 10.81 18.45 11.51
C ASN A 362 9.76 19.54 11.69
N ILE A 363 8.59 19.21 12.25
CA ILE A 363 7.52 20.18 12.51
C ILE A 363 7.90 21.11 13.66
N SER A 364 8.47 20.58 14.74
CA SER A 364 8.88 21.38 15.90
C SER A 364 9.89 22.47 15.53
N LYS A 365 10.79 22.19 14.59
CA LYS A 365 11.75 23.17 14.04
C LYS A 365 11.10 24.32 13.26
N ARG A 366 9.87 24.18 12.78
CA ARG A 366 9.20 25.13 11.88
C ARG A 366 8.28 26.14 12.60
N ASN A 367 8.29 26.19 13.93
CA ASN A 367 7.44 27.06 14.75
C ASN A 367 5.92 26.90 14.46
N ARG A 368 5.53 25.76 13.87
CA ARG A 368 4.15 25.42 13.52
C ARG A 368 3.66 24.42 14.57
N LYS A 369 2.59 24.75 15.30
CA LYS A 369 1.89 23.78 16.14
C LYS A 369 0.96 22.96 15.23
N VAL A 370 1.39 21.76 14.86
CA VAL A 370 0.47 20.72 14.40
C VAL A 370 0.27 19.79 15.58
N GLU A 371 -0.97 19.60 15.99
CA GLU A 371 -1.29 18.67 17.08
C GLU A 371 -0.90 17.25 16.68
N ARG A 372 -0.28 16.51 17.61
CA ARG A 372 0.21 15.14 17.39
C ARG A 372 -0.90 14.24 16.85
N GLU A 373 -2.10 14.41 17.38
CA GLU A 373 -3.33 13.72 16.98
C GLU A 373 -3.67 13.89 15.49
N VAL A 374 -3.38 15.05 14.87
CA VAL A 374 -3.62 15.28 13.44
C VAL A 374 -2.64 14.48 12.58
N ILE A 375 -1.39 14.34 13.02
CA ILE A 375 -0.36 13.56 12.32
C ILE A 375 -0.65 12.07 12.50
N GLU A 376 -1.02 11.65 13.71
CA GLU A 376 -1.44 10.28 14.00
C GLU A 376 -2.69 9.89 13.21
N GLY A 377 -3.64 10.80 13.00
CA GLY A 377 -4.78 10.58 12.12
C GLY A 377 -4.39 10.41 10.63
N GLN A 378 -3.46 11.25 10.13
CA GLN A 378 -2.91 11.10 8.77
C GLN A 378 -2.15 9.78 8.61
N PHE A 379 -1.41 9.41 9.65
CA PHE A 379 -0.63 8.19 9.74
C PHE A 379 -1.54 6.97 9.69
N ASN A 380 -2.51 6.86 10.60
CA ASN A 380 -3.42 5.72 10.65
C ASN A 380 -4.24 5.51 9.36
N SER A 381 -4.40 6.55 8.53
CA SER A 381 -5.20 6.50 7.30
C SER A 381 -4.36 6.53 6.02
N PHE A 382 -3.03 6.40 6.10
CA PHE A 382 -2.18 6.53 4.92
C PHE A 382 -2.30 5.31 4.01
N GLN A 383 -2.74 5.53 2.78
CA GLN A 383 -2.83 4.51 1.74
C GLN A 383 -1.62 4.64 0.82
N ILE A 384 -0.85 3.56 0.72
CA ILE A 384 0.38 3.50 -0.08
C ILE A 384 0.04 3.72 -1.56
N PRO A 385 0.62 4.74 -2.22
CA PRO A 385 0.52 4.92 -3.65
C PRO A 385 0.89 3.67 -4.41
N SER A 386 0.14 3.41 -5.46
CA SER A 386 0.37 2.29 -6.34
C SER A 386 0.34 2.73 -7.79
N LEU A 387 1.00 1.97 -8.67
CA LEU A 387 1.10 2.35 -10.08
C LEU A 387 -0.29 2.47 -10.75
N SER A 388 -1.39 1.97 -10.15
CA SER A 388 -2.73 2.20 -10.71
C SER A 388 -3.16 3.67 -10.64
N GLU A 389 -2.53 4.47 -9.79
CA GLU A 389 -2.92 5.86 -9.54
C GLU A 389 -2.14 6.87 -10.40
N ALA A 390 -0.96 6.50 -10.89
CA ALA A 390 -0.08 7.37 -11.65
C ALA A 390 0.87 6.57 -12.56
N GLU A 391 1.48 7.26 -13.51
CA GLU A 391 2.37 6.65 -14.50
C GLU A 391 3.73 6.31 -13.89
N GLU A 392 4.22 7.17 -13.00
CA GLU A 392 5.45 6.94 -12.27
C GLU A 392 5.25 7.19 -10.78
N ILE A 393 5.95 6.40 -9.95
CA ILE A 393 5.99 6.61 -8.50
C ILE A 393 7.44 6.64 -8.03
N ASP A 394 7.86 7.79 -7.50
CA ASP A 394 9.15 7.95 -6.84
C ASP A 394 9.01 7.69 -5.35
N PHE A 395 9.65 6.63 -4.86
CA PHE A 395 9.81 6.39 -3.44
C PHE A 395 11.06 7.12 -2.93
N VAL A 396 10.85 8.24 -2.23
CA VAL A 396 11.92 8.99 -1.56
C VAL A 396 12.01 8.50 -0.13
N LEU A 397 12.83 7.47 0.07
CA LEU A 397 13.04 6.85 1.37
C LEU A 397 14.00 7.69 2.24
N PRO A 398 13.84 7.67 3.57
CA PRO A 398 14.75 8.36 4.47
C PRO A 398 16.16 7.76 4.34
N ARG A 399 17.17 8.64 4.28
CA ARG A 399 18.58 8.25 4.24
C ARG A 399 19.08 7.76 5.59
#